data_AF-A0A183C5B6-F1
#
_entry.id   AF-A0A183C5B6-F1
#
_cell.length_a   1.000
_cell.length_b   1.000
_cell.length_c   1.000
_cell.angle_alpha   90.00
_cell.angle_beta   90.00
_cell.angle_gamma   90.00
#
_symmetry.space_group_name_H-M   'P 1'
#
loop_
_entity.id
_entity.type
_entity.pdbx_description
1 polymer ?
#
loop_
_entity_poly.entity_id
_entity_poly.type
_entity_poly.pdbx_seq_one_letter_code
_entity_poly.pdbx_strand_id
1 'polypeptide(L)'
;MIIHLLLVYLLRFQTDAKKECRRYPVDKMQPFRYVSLSASSPQVYVEILAQPDQLDAGASGQIFIGYTGKKTSSNQKLPHSKCVAIKIYREGNEREFRNGVTILNNLKNDEMSKKHIIDMLDYGVINGLGHLTILELGDMSFEQELHRGKTQRSRDELKSLIKDLLNPLVVLHKSK
;
A
#
# COMPACT_ATOMS: atom_id res chain seq x y z
N MET A 1 21.17 -11.83 -1.57
CA MET A 1 20.71 -10.43 -1.72
C MET A 1 19.55 -10.22 -2.73
N ILE A 2 19.08 -11.28 -3.41
CA ILE A 2 17.98 -11.21 -4.41
C ILE A 2 16.60 -11.52 -3.79
N ILE A 3 16.56 -12.13 -2.60
CA ILE A 3 15.31 -12.58 -1.95
C ILE A 3 14.62 -11.48 -1.13
N HIS A 4 15.30 -10.37 -0.80
CA HIS A 4 14.65 -9.25 -0.12
C HIS A 4 13.81 -8.38 -1.09
N LEU A 5 13.84 -8.67 -2.39
CA LEU A 5 12.89 -8.10 -3.37
C LEU A 5 11.50 -8.75 -3.29
N LEU A 6 11.33 -9.83 -2.49
CA LEU A 6 10.00 -10.30 -2.06
C LEU A 6 9.27 -9.30 -1.15
N LEU A 7 9.95 -8.27 -0.67
CA LEU A 7 9.27 -7.19 0.04
C LEU A 7 8.46 -6.28 -0.89
N VAL A 8 8.72 -6.42 -2.20
CA VAL A 8 7.94 -5.90 -3.31
C VAL A 8 7.10 -7.02 -3.98
N TYR A 9 7.11 -8.26 -3.45
CA TYR A 9 6.27 -9.36 -3.96
C TYR A 9 4.78 -9.18 -3.67
N LEU A 10 4.37 -8.08 -3.03
CA LEU A 10 2.97 -7.71 -2.90
C LEU A 10 2.67 -6.42 -3.68
N LEU A 11 3.40 -6.19 -4.78
CA LEU A 11 2.87 -5.44 -5.92
C LEU A 11 1.53 -6.08 -6.31
N ARG A 12 0.45 -5.40 -5.90
CA ARG A 12 -0.94 -5.80 -6.05
C ARG A 12 -1.38 -6.99 -5.18
N PHE A 13 -1.33 -6.92 -3.85
CA PHE A 13 -2.39 -7.56 -3.06
C PHE A 13 -3.58 -6.60 -3.02
N GLN A 14 -4.44 -6.75 -4.02
CA GLN A 14 -5.63 -5.94 -4.20
C GLN A 14 -6.69 -6.92 -4.68
N THR A 15 -7.35 -7.63 -3.76
CA THR A 15 -8.78 -7.94 -3.96
C THR A 15 -9.41 -6.69 -4.55
N ASP A 16 -10.17 -6.82 -5.65
CA ASP A 16 -10.75 -5.72 -6.43
C ASP A 16 -11.08 -4.51 -5.55
N ALA A 17 -10.12 -3.61 -5.35
CA ALA A 17 -10.08 -2.88 -4.09
C ALA A 17 -11.15 -1.81 -4.07
N LYS A 18 -11.50 -1.32 -5.27
CA LYS A 18 -12.70 -0.52 -5.52
C LYS A 18 -13.99 -1.25 -5.16
N LYS A 19 -14.11 -2.57 -5.40
CA LYS A 19 -15.26 -3.36 -4.92
C LYS A 19 -15.22 -3.54 -3.41
N GLU A 20 -14.07 -3.79 -2.81
CA GLU A 20 -13.98 -3.93 -1.36
C GLU A 20 -14.29 -2.59 -0.64
N CYS A 21 -13.83 -1.45 -1.15
CA CYS A 21 -14.24 -0.14 -0.64
C CYS A 21 -15.76 0.08 -0.77
N ARG A 22 -16.40 -0.41 -1.85
CA ARG A 22 -17.86 -0.37 -1.99
C ARG A 22 -18.57 -1.33 -1.03
N ARG A 23 -17.92 -2.43 -0.66
CA ARG A 23 -18.44 -3.43 0.29
C ARG A 23 -18.46 -2.91 1.72
N TYR A 24 -17.50 -2.05 2.07
CA TYR A 24 -17.36 -1.46 3.39
C TYR A 24 -17.61 0.05 3.34
N PRO A 25 -18.87 0.49 3.49
CA PRO A 25 -19.18 1.91 3.52
C PRO A 25 -18.60 2.56 4.79
N VAL A 26 -18.33 3.87 4.70
CA VAL A 26 -17.58 4.66 5.70
C VAL A 26 -18.20 4.58 7.10
N ASP A 27 -19.52 4.48 7.18
CA ASP A 27 -20.31 4.39 8.43
C ASP A 27 -20.09 3.08 9.22
N LYS A 28 -19.54 2.04 8.58
CA LYS A 28 -19.22 0.76 9.23
C LYS A 28 -17.77 0.63 9.67
N MET A 29 -16.95 1.66 9.41
CA MET A 29 -15.53 1.65 9.75
C MET A 29 -15.27 2.28 11.13
N GLN A 30 -14.22 1.80 11.79
CA GLN A 30 -13.82 2.30 13.10
C GLN A 30 -12.66 3.30 12.95
N PRO A 31 -12.72 4.44 13.67
CA PRO A 31 -11.62 5.37 13.68
C PRO A 31 -10.42 4.75 14.39
N PHE A 32 -9.25 4.91 13.77
CA PHE A 32 -7.98 4.54 14.33
C PHE A 32 -6.96 5.66 14.12
N ARG A 33 -6.09 5.85 15.12
CA ARG A 33 -5.13 6.96 15.14
C ARG A 33 -3.71 6.44 15.17
N TYR A 34 -2.84 7.13 14.46
CA TYR A 34 -1.40 6.87 14.48
C TYR A 34 -0.62 8.18 14.45
N VAL A 35 0.65 8.10 14.84
CA VAL A 35 1.59 9.22 14.75
C VAL A 35 2.30 9.14 13.40
N SER A 36 2.07 10.14 12.54
CA SER A 36 2.74 10.21 11.24
C SER A 36 4.21 10.56 11.41
N LEU A 37 5.08 9.73 10.81
CA LEU A 37 6.51 9.97 10.73
C LEU A 37 6.92 10.69 9.44
N SER A 38 5.97 10.87 8.50
CA SER A 38 6.20 11.65 7.28
C SER A 38 5.94 13.15 7.48
N ALA A 39 5.34 13.53 8.61
CA ALA A 39 5.12 14.93 8.97
C ALA A 39 6.41 15.59 9.47
N SER A 40 6.58 16.88 9.19
CA SER A 40 7.70 17.69 9.67
C SER A 40 7.72 17.87 11.20
N SER A 41 6.67 17.44 11.90
CA SER A 41 6.56 17.48 13.36
C SER A 41 6.18 16.09 13.92
N PRO A 42 6.93 15.54 14.89
CA PRO A 42 6.77 14.16 15.36
C PRO A 42 5.52 13.90 16.25
N GLN A 43 4.53 14.79 16.22
CA GLN A 43 3.28 14.65 17.01
C GLN A 43 2.02 14.87 16.17
N VAL A 44 2.11 14.72 14.84
CA VAL A 44 0.94 14.81 13.97
C VAL A 44 0.16 13.50 14.05
N TYR A 45 -0.95 13.55 14.79
CA TYR A 45 -1.92 12.47 14.82
C TYR A 45 -2.73 12.47 13.54
N VAL A 46 -2.78 11.32 12.89
CA VAL A 46 -3.62 11.09 11.73
C VAL A 46 -4.69 10.09 12.13
N GLU A 47 -5.94 10.48 11.93
CA GLU A 47 -7.09 9.59 12.06
C GLU A 47 -7.46 9.05 10.69
N ILE A 48 -7.65 7.75 10.64
CA ILE A 48 -8.12 7.03 9.47
C ILE A 48 -9.21 6.06 9.92
N LEU A 49 -10.11 5.74 9.01
CA LEU A 49 -11.20 4.82 9.28
C LEU A 49 -10.78 3.47 8.72
N ALA A 50 -10.64 2.44 9.55
CA ALA A 50 -10.33 1.08 9.09
C ALA A 50 -11.54 0.18 9.26
N GLN A 51 -11.65 -0.79 8.37
CA GLN A 51 -12.46 -1.96 8.67
C GLN A 51 -11.86 -2.73 9.87
N PRO A 52 -12.71 -3.31 10.73
CA PRO A 52 -12.24 -4.14 11.85
C PRO A 52 -11.60 -5.45 11.38
N ASP A 53 -12.06 -5.98 10.24
CA ASP A 53 -11.61 -7.28 9.72
C ASP A 53 -10.39 -7.13 8.82
N GLN A 54 -9.40 -8.00 9.03
CA GLN A 54 -8.22 -8.04 8.19
C GLN A 54 -8.57 -8.43 6.75
N LEU A 55 -8.06 -7.69 5.76
CA LEU A 55 -8.21 -8.03 4.34
C LEU A 55 -7.34 -9.24 3.97
N ASP A 56 -6.09 -9.21 4.42
CA ASP A 56 -5.10 -10.23 4.10
C ASP A 56 -3.93 -10.24 5.08
N ALA A 57 -3.25 -11.39 5.22
CA ALA A 57 -2.12 -11.62 6.12
C ALA A 57 -0.84 -11.96 5.35
N GLY A 58 0.13 -11.05 5.40
CA GLY A 58 1.48 -11.33 4.91
C GLY A 58 2.38 -11.93 5.99
N ALA A 59 3.57 -12.38 5.57
CA ALA A 59 4.60 -12.88 6.48
C ALA A 59 5.02 -11.84 7.55
N SER A 60 4.98 -10.57 7.20
CA SER A 60 5.49 -9.46 8.01
C SER A 60 4.42 -8.56 8.64
N GLY A 61 3.15 -8.80 8.34
CA GLY A 61 2.11 -7.86 8.72
C GLY A 61 0.71 -8.26 8.29
N GLN A 62 -0.23 -7.43 8.68
CA GLN A 62 -1.63 -7.53 8.34
C GLN A 62 -2.02 -6.36 7.44
N ILE A 63 -2.90 -6.60 6.48
CA ILE A 63 -3.41 -5.60 5.56
C ILE A 63 -4.87 -5.35 5.88
N PHE A 64 -5.25 -4.08 5.98
CA PHE A 64 -6.61 -3.61 6.18
C PHE A 64 -6.99 -2.64 5.08
N ILE A 65 -8.28 -2.53 4.80
CA ILE A 65 -8.83 -1.44 3.98
C ILE A 65 -9.29 -0.32 4.90
N GLY A 66 -9.08 0.91 4.45
CA GLY A 66 -9.62 2.05 5.16
C GLY A 66 -9.87 3.25 4.28
N TYR A 67 -10.34 4.31 4.90
CA TYR A 67 -10.45 5.64 4.30
C TYR A 67 -9.56 6.62 5.05
N THR A 68 -8.90 7.50 4.30
CA THR A 68 -8.19 8.64 4.86
C THR A 68 -9.17 9.61 5.54
N GLY A 69 -8.91 9.96 6.81
CA GLY A 69 -9.72 10.89 7.60
C GLY A 69 -9.17 12.32 7.63
N LYS A 70 -9.84 13.21 8.38
CA LYS A 70 -9.35 14.58 8.65
C LYS A 70 -8.20 14.53 9.66
N LYS A 71 -7.06 15.15 9.34
CA LYS A 71 -6.01 15.45 10.33
C LYS A 71 -6.56 16.47 11.34
N THR A 72 -6.44 16.18 12.63
CA THR A 72 -6.86 17.08 13.72
C THR A 72 -5.86 18.21 13.99
N SER A 73 -4.64 18.14 13.44
CA SER A 73 -3.63 19.17 13.60
C SER A 73 -2.59 19.21 12.44
N SER A 74 -2.53 20.33 11.72
CA SER A 74 -1.50 20.79 10.76
C SER A 74 -1.60 20.46 9.24
N ASN A 75 -0.90 21.30 8.47
CA ASN A 75 -0.94 21.61 7.02
C ASN A 75 -0.65 20.48 6.00
N GLN A 76 -0.76 19.20 6.36
CA GLN A 76 -0.57 18.11 5.39
C GLN A 76 -1.92 17.57 4.91
N LYS A 77 -2.26 17.81 3.64
CA LYS A 77 -3.49 17.33 3.01
C LYS A 77 -3.32 15.88 2.53
N LEU A 78 -3.66 14.90 3.38
CA LEU A 78 -4.09 13.61 2.81
C LEU A 78 -5.42 13.86 2.07
N PRO A 79 -5.64 13.28 0.88
CA PRO A 79 -6.90 13.43 0.18
C PRO A 79 -8.02 12.91 1.09
N HIS A 80 -9.05 13.71 1.37
CA HIS A 80 -10.13 13.33 2.28
C HIS A 80 -10.95 12.18 1.67
N SER A 81 -11.28 11.16 2.47
CA SER A 81 -12.12 10.03 2.04
C SER A 81 -11.58 9.23 0.84
N LYS A 82 -10.25 9.19 0.65
CA LYS A 82 -9.63 8.28 -0.32
C LYS A 82 -9.54 6.90 0.31
N CYS A 83 -9.97 5.89 -0.42
CA CYS A 83 -9.83 4.51 0.02
C CYS A 83 -8.36 4.06 -0.13
N VAL A 84 -7.82 3.40 0.90
CA VAL A 84 -6.40 3.08 1.05
C VAL A 84 -6.20 1.67 1.58
N ALA A 85 -5.02 1.10 1.31
CA ALA A 85 -4.52 -0.07 2.01
C ALA A 85 -3.66 0.37 3.19
N ILE A 86 -3.88 -0.25 4.34
CA ILE A 86 -3.12 -0.03 5.57
C ILE A 86 -2.38 -1.32 5.88
N LYS A 87 -1.04 -1.29 5.80
CA LYS A 87 -0.21 -2.41 6.24
C LYS A 87 0.29 -2.14 7.65
N ILE A 88 -0.12 -2.96 8.61
CA ILE A 88 0.38 -2.96 9.99
C ILE A 88 1.43 -4.06 10.10
N TYR A 89 2.64 -3.70 10.49
CA TYR A 89 3.76 -4.62 10.61
C TYR A 89 3.73 -5.31 11.97
N ARG A 90 3.98 -6.62 11.98
CA ARG A 90 4.14 -7.38 13.24
C ARG A 90 5.38 -6.90 13.98
N GLU A 91 5.35 -7.02 15.31
CA GLU A 91 6.51 -6.77 16.17
C GLU A 91 7.75 -7.55 15.69
N GLY A 92 8.92 -6.90 15.70
CA GLY A 92 10.17 -7.48 15.21
C GLY A 92 10.42 -7.33 13.70
N ASN A 93 9.47 -6.78 12.93
CA ASN A 93 9.63 -6.51 11.50
C ASN A 93 9.97 -5.03 11.20
N GLU A 94 10.62 -4.32 12.12
CA GLU A 94 10.95 -2.90 11.96
C GLU A 94 11.94 -2.66 10.80
N ARG A 95 12.85 -3.61 10.57
CA ARG A 95 13.79 -3.54 9.45
C ARG A 95 13.05 -3.56 8.11
N GLU A 96 12.04 -4.42 8.01
CA GLU A 96 11.21 -4.53 6.81
C GLU A 96 10.45 -3.22 6.56
N PHE A 97 9.83 -2.68 7.60
CA PHE A 97 9.16 -1.39 7.55
C PHE A 97 10.10 -0.27 7.06
N ARG A 98 11.27 -0.10 7.68
CA ARG A 98 12.24 0.94 7.31
C ARG A 98 12.72 0.81 5.87
N ASN A 99 13.00 -0.42 5.43
CA ASN A 99 13.44 -0.68 4.06
C ASN A 99 12.34 -0.33 3.06
N GLY A 100 11.10 -0.74 3.31
CA GLY A 100 9.95 -0.41 2.47
C GLY A 100 9.73 1.10 2.34
N VAL A 101 9.72 1.82 3.48
CA VAL A 101 9.58 3.28 3.51
C VAL A 101 10.71 3.97 2.73
N THR A 102 11.95 3.54 2.93
CA THR A 102 13.12 4.13 2.25
C THR A 102 13.01 3.97 0.74
N ILE A 103 12.71 2.75 0.28
CA ILE A 103 12.56 2.45 -1.16
C ILE A 103 11.43 3.30 -1.75
N LEU A 104 10.25 3.31 -1.14
CA LEU A 104 9.10 4.03 -1.69
C LEU A 104 9.29 5.56 -1.67
N ASN A 105 9.97 6.11 -0.66
CA ASN A 105 10.29 7.54 -0.65
C ASN A 105 11.28 7.92 -1.76
N ASN A 106 12.28 7.08 -2.05
CA ASN A 106 13.25 7.35 -3.11
C ASN A 106 12.61 7.31 -4.51
N LEU A 107 11.53 6.54 -4.68
CA LEU A 107 10.82 6.38 -5.95
C LEU A 107 9.76 7.48 -6.20
N LYS A 108 9.42 8.28 -5.18
CA LYS A 108 8.26 9.18 -5.19
C LYS A 108 8.31 10.29 -6.25
N ASN A 109 9.50 10.64 -6.73
CA ASN A 109 9.70 11.75 -7.67
C ASN A 109 9.95 11.32 -9.13
N ASP A 110 10.04 10.02 -9.40
CA ASP A 110 10.30 9.49 -10.75
C ASP A 110 8.99 9.16 -11.48
N GLU A 111 8.81 9.70 -12.69
CA GLU A 111 7.59 9.49 -13.49
C GLU A 111 7.39 8.02 -13.87
N MET A 112 8.48 7.30 -14.14
CA MET A 112 8.43 5.87 -14.46
C MET A 112 8.01 5.04 -13.25
N SER A 113 8.46 5.43 -12.06
CA SER A 113 8.07 4.82 -10.80
C SER A 113 6.58 5.01 -10.51
N LYS A 114 6.05 6.23 -10.62
CA LYS A 114 4.62 6.54 -10.37
C LYS A 114 3.66 5.72 -11.22
N LYS A 115 4.09 5.33 -12.43
CA LYS A 115 3.27 4.53 -13.34
C LYS A 115 3.18 3.06 -12.95
N HIS A 116 4.18 2.55 -12.25
CA HIS A 116 4.41 1.11 -12.10
C HIS A 116 4.53 0.63 -10.65
N ILE A 117 4.76 1.54 -9.71
CA ILE A 117 4.92 1.28 -8.28
C ILE A 117 3.77 1.97 -7.55
N ILE A 118 3.23 1.28 -6.54
CA ILE A 118 2.18 1.81 -5.68
C ILE A 118 2.68 3.00 -4.86
N ASP A 119 1.88 4.05 -4.79
CA ASP A 119 2.24 5.23 -4.03
C ASP A 119 2.03 5.02 -2.52
N MET A 120 3.04 5.38 -1.74
CA MET A 120 2.93 5.49 -0.29
C MET A 120 2.46 6.89 0.09
N LEU A 121 1.28 6.95 0.70
CA LEU A 121 0.62 8.18 1.11
C LEU A 121 1.16 8.72 2.43
N ASP A 122 1.37 7.83 3.40
CA ASP A 122 1.89 8.15 4.74
C ASP A 122 2.51 6.90 5.37
N TYR A 123 3.25 7.08 6.46
CA TYR A 123 3.78 6.01 7.28
C TYR A 123 3.96 6.49 8.72
N GLY A 124 3.92 5.58 9.67
CA GLY A 124 3.94 5.99 11.06
C GLY A 124 4.02 4.87 12.08
N VAL A 125 3.77 5.26 13.34
CA VAL A 125 3.77 4.36 14.49
C VAL A 125 2.39 4.39 15.13
N ILE A 126 1.92 3.21 15.49
CA ILE A 126 0.73 3.01 16.32
C ILE A 126 1.22 2.70 17.74
N ASN A 127 0.81 3.54 18.70
CA ASN A 127 1.19 3.34 20.10
C ASN A 127 0.76 1.94 20.57
N GLY A 128 1.73 1.13 20.98
CA GLY A 128 1.52 -0.24 21.49
C GLY A 128 1.23 -1.31 20.44
N LEU A 129 1.17 -0.98 19.14
CA LEU A 129 0.89 -1.95 18.07
C LEU A 129 1.99 -2.04 16.99
N GLY A 130 2.89 -1.06 16.91
CA GLY A 130 4.07 -1.14 16.04
C GLY A 130 4.03 -0.13 14.89
N HIS A 131 4.53 -0.53 13.72
CA HIS A 131 4.70 0.37 12.58
C HIS A 131 3.62 0.13 11.52
N LEU A 132 3.32 1.16 10.73
CA LEU A 132 2.37 1.06 9.63
C LEU A 132 2.79 1.85 8.40
N THR A 133 2.32 1.41 7.23
CA THR A 133 2.32 2.19 5.98
C THR A 133 0.91 2.35 5.43
N ILE A 134 0.62 3.54 4.88
CA ILE A 134 -0.61 3.85 4.16
C ILE A 134 -0.28 3.90 2.67
N LEU A 135 -0.90 3.02 1.91
CA LEU A 135 -0.64 2.84 0.49
C LEU A 135 -1.91 3.18 -0.31
N GLU A 136 -1.72 3.70 -1.52
CA GLU A 136 -2.80 3.77 -2.49
C GLU A 136 -3.35 2.38 -2.79
N LEU A 137 -4.64 2.30 -3.16
CA LEU A 137 -5.21 1.07 -3.67
C LEU A 137 -4.95 0.95 -5.17
N GLY A 138 -4.27 -0.11 -5.59
CA GLY A 138 -4.28 -0.59 -6.96
C GLY A 138 -5.63 -1.20 -7.39
N ASP A 139 -5.73 -1.62 -8.64
CA ASP A 139 -7.02 -2.11 -9.16
C ASP A 139 -7.26 -3.61 -8.90
N MET A 140 -6.24 -4.47 -9.07
CA MET A 140 -6.37 -5.93 -8.97
C MET A 140 -5.01 -6.61 -8.81
N SER A 141 -4.93 -7.75 -8.10
CA SER A 141 -3.72 -8.59 -8.04
C SER A 141 -3.30 -9.14 -9.40
N PHE A 142 -1.99 -9.35 -9.61
CA PHE A 142 -1.52 -9.99 -10.84
C PHE A 142 -2.05 -11.43 -10.95
N GLU A 143 -2.07 -12.16 -9.83
CA GLU A 143 -2.67 -13.49 -9.74
C GLU A 143 -4.17 -13.47 -10.10
N GLN A 144 -4.95 -12.56 -9.53
CA GLN A 144 -6.37 -12.40 -9.89
C GLN A 144 -6.55 -12.00 -11.35
N GLU A 145 -5.69 -11.11 -11.86
CA GLU A 145 -5.71 -10.74 -13.26
C GLU A 145 -5.41 -11.95 -14.14
N LEU A 146 -4.50 -12.86 -13.74
CA LEU A 146 -4.23 -14.14 -14.39
C LEU A 146 -5.43 -15.12 -14.32
N HIS A 147 -6.09 -15.18 -13.16
CA HIS A 147 -7.22 -16.09 -12.88
C HIS A 147 -8.60 -15.55 -13.28
N ARG A 148 -8.69 -14.37 -13.92
CA ARG A 148 -9.93 -13.71 -14.35
C ARG A 148 -10.73 -14.45 -15.45
N GLY A 149 -10.55 -15.76 -15.58
CA GLY A 149 -11.43 -16.63 -16.37
C GLY A 149 -11.21 -16.59 -17.88
N LYS A 150 -10.13 -15.95 -18.38
CA LYS A 150 -9.77 -16.05 -19.80
C LYS A 150 -9.03 -17.35 -20.07
N THR A 151 -9.73 -18.32 -20.64
CA THR A 151 -9.16 -19.61 -21.11
C THR A 151 -8.13 -19.43 -22.22
N GLN A 152 -8.21 -18.34 -23.00
CA GLN A 152 -7.17 -17.92 -23.95
C GLN A 152 -6.95 -16.41 -23.86
N ARG A 153 -5.69 -16.00 -23.74
CA ARG A 153 -5.25 -14.61 -23.89
C ARG A 153 -4.56 -14.45 -25.23
N SER A 154 -4.80 -13.32 -25.89
CA SER A 154 -4.05 -12.94 -27.07
C SER A 154 -2.57 -12.74 -26.72
N ARG A 155 -1.71 -12.87 -27.74
CA ARG A 155 -0.27 -12.62 -27.60
C ARG A 155 0.03 -11.20 -27.10
N ASP A 156 -0.78 -10.22 -27.49
CA ASP A 156 -0.57 -8.83 -27.09
C ASP A 156 -1.01 -8.56 -25.64
N GLU A 157 -2.08 -9.20 -25.17
CA GLU A 157 -2.43 -9.18 -23.74
C GLU A 157 -1.33 -9.79 -22.88
N LEU A 158 -0.75 -10.93 -23.30
CA LEU A 158 0.36 -11.56 -22.60
C LEU A 158 1.61 -10.65 -22.57
N LYS A 159 1.95 -10.01 -23.68
CA LYS A 159 3.04 -9.02 -23.72
C LYS A 159 2.78 -7.86 -22.76
N SER A 160 1.53 -7.37 -22.68
CA SER A 160 1.17 -6.29 -21.77
C SER A 160 1.37 -6.71 -20.31
N LEU A 161 0.90 -7.90 -19.93
CA LEU A 161 1.06 -8.43 -18.57
C LEU A 161 2.53 -8.62 -18.18
N ILE A 162 3.35 -9.12 -19.11
CA ILE A 162 4.79 -9.25 -18.89
C ILE A 162 5.43 -7.87 -18.70
N LYS A 163 5.05 -6.85 -19.50
CA LYS A 163 5.54 -5.48 -19.31
C LYS A 163 5.13 -4.91 -17.96
N ASP A 164 3.88 -5.15 -17.54
CA ASP A 164 3.38 -4.70 -16.24
C ASP A 164 4.13 -5.34 -15.07
N LEU A 165 4.64 -6.56 -15.24
CA LEU A 165 5.49 -7.23 -14.25
C LEU A 165 6.96 -6.75 -14.30
N LEU A 166 7.52 -6.58 -15.49
CA LEU A 166 8.94 -6.27 -15.66
C LEU A 166 9.28 -4.80 -15.40
N ASN A 167 8.41 -3.86 -15.78
CA ASN A 167 8.68 -2.43 -15.62
C ASN A 167 8.92 -2.03 -14.14
N PRO A 168 8.12 -2.48 -13.16
CA PRO A 168 8.41 -2.28 -11.74
C PRO A 168 9.81 -2.78 -11.34
N LEU A 169 10.20 -3.98 -11.81
CA LEU A 169 11.50 -4.57 -11.49
C LEU A 169 12.66 -3.77 -12.08
N VAL A 170 12.50 -3.28 -13.31
CA VAL A 170 13.50 -2.42 -13.96
C VAL A 170 13.66 -1.10 -13.19
N VAL A 171 12.55 -0.49 -12.78
CA VAL A 171 12.57 0.73 -11.95
C VAL A 171 13.36 0.48 -10.65
N LEU A 172 12.99 -0.56 -9.89
CA LEU A 172 13.63 -0.89 -8.62
C LEU A 172 15.12 -1.23 -8.77
N HIS A 173 15.51 -1.82 -9.90
CA HIS A 173 16.91 -2.13 -10.16
C HIS A 173 17.74 -0.88 -10.46
N LYS A 174 17.16 0.11 -11.14
CA LYS A 174 17.82 1.37 -11.49
C LYS A 174 17.94 2.34 -10.33
N SER A 175 17.03 2.28 -9.36
CA SER A 175 17.01 3.18 -8.19
C SER A 175 17.98 2.78 -7.07
N LYS A 176 19.03 2.01 -7.40
CA LYS A 176 20.11 1.61 -6.48
C LYS A 176 21.21 2.65 -6.40
#